data_AF-A0A1B9ALN2-F1
#
_entry.id   AF-A0A1B9ALN2-F1
#
_cell.length_a   1.000
_cell.length_b   1.000
_cell.length_c   1.000
_cell.angle_alpha   90.00
_cell.angle_beta   90.00
_cell.angle_gamma   90.00
#
_symmetry.space_group_name_H-M   'P 1'
#
loop_
_entity.id
_entity.type
_entity.pdbx_description
1 polymer ?
#
loop_
_entity_poly.entity_id
_entity_poly.type
_entity_poly.pdbx_seq_one_letter_code
_entity_poly.pdbx_strand_id
1 'polypeptide(L)'
;MNFIKRAFLSVKARKGKSILQLVIFTAICVLVLSGLSIQTAANKSAELAKQSLGSEVTLSADREKLMEQQRQERENQENSENREPVRLMEEPVAVEDANELLSLSQIKGYNYYSTTFGVAGNFDPIETESTSTTNETNKNGQGPGFGGGISPSMADADISLQGVAFTDTTSEFMDGDAEMVEGTHLSDDHLNKNVAIIEETLAEENELVVGDQLEVTSSTDEDTTVEVEIIGIYKTSSISTDSGMMNFTAMNPYNKVYVPYTLVNELKGEDYKDTIESAVYYMNDPADTDSFIEDAEATGAIDTDIFKLDANDQLYQQMVEPINNVASFSKNVVYLVTIAGAIILGLIVMLGIRERKYEMGVLLAIGEKKSKLIGQFIVEILIIAVFALGIASVTGNVAADKIGDQLLSQQVETDTQSTMDPFGGKGMQMEGGMGPGMGGGGNAPGAPNQAQVETAQVDDLDVKVTASDLGMLTGIGLLIAILATLIPSLSILRLQPKAILSRQD
;
A
#
# COMPACT_ATOMS: atom_id res chain seq x y z
N MET A 1 35.00 33.11 39.97
CA MET A 1 33.59 32.66 39.89
C MET A 1 33.50 31.55 38.84
N ASN A 2 32.79 30.45 39.09
CA ASN A 2 32.67 29.37 38.11
C ASN A 2 31.91 29.89 36.86
N PHE A 3 32.41 29.61 35.65
CA PHE A 3 31.82 30.10 34.39
C PHE A 3 30.40 29.58 34.17
N ILE A 4 30.07 28.41 34.73
CA ILE A 4 28.72 27.83 34.74
C ILE A 4 27.74 28.72 35.55
N LYS A 5 28.15 29.19 36.72
CA LYS A 5 27.34 30.09 37.55
C LYS A 5 27.13 31.44 36.86
N ARG A 6 28.13 31.91 36.11
CA ARG A 6 27.99 33.12 35.27
C ARG A 6 27.05 32.90 34.10
N ALA A 7 27.09 31.73 33.44
CA ALA A 7 26.15 31.40 32.37
C ALA A 7 24.70 31.45 32.87
N PHE A 8 24.41 30.83 34.01
CA PHE A 8 23.07 30.87 34.61
C PHE A 8 22.61 32.31 34.97
N LEU A 9 23.49 33.10 35.57
CA LEU A 9 23.19 34.51 35.88
C LEU A 9 23.02 35.35 34.61
N SER A 10 23.76 35.03 33.56
CA SER A 10 23.69 35.70 32.26
C SER A 10 22.32 35.49 31.60
N VAL A 11 21.83 34.24 31.59
CA VAL A 11 20.47 33.89 31.11
C VAL A 11 19.43 34.71 31.87
N LYS A 12 19.54 34.78 33.21
CA LYS A 12 18.59 35.50 34.05
C LYS A 12 18.64 37.03 33.89
N ALA A 13 19.83 37.60 33.71
CA ALA A 13 20.04 39.03 33.56
C ALA A 13 19.55 39.55 32.20
N ARG A 14 19.64 38.74 31.15
CA ARG A 14 19.31 39.15 29.76
C ARG A 14 18.06 38.47 29.22
N LYS A 15 16.96 38.57 29.98
CA LYS A 15 15.69 37.89 29.72
C LYS A 15 15.20 38.03 28.27
N GLY A 16 15.25 39.23 27.67
CA GLY A 16 14.76 39.43 26.31
C GLY A 16 15.48 38.58 25.26
N LYS A 17 16.81 38.46 25.35
CA LYS A 17 17.60 37.65 24.41
C LYS A 17 17.48 36.16 24.67
N SER A 18 17.45 35.77 25.94
CA SER A 18 17.27 34.36 26.30
C SER A 18 15.87 33.86 25.91
N ILE A 19 14.84 34.70 26.02
CA ILE A 19 13.49 34.39 25.52
C ILE A 19 13.48 34.29 24.00
N LEU A 20 14.11 35.23 23.28
CA LEU A 20 14.22 35.17 21.82
C LEU A 20 14.92 33.88 21.36
N GLN A 21 16.03 33.52 21.99
CA GLN A 21 16.75 32.27 21.73
C GLN A 21 15.90 31.04 22.06
N LEU A 22 15.17 31.07 23.17
CA LEU A 22 14.26 29.99 23.56
C LEU A 22 13.16 29.79 22.52
N VAL A 23 12.48 30.85 22.09
CA VAL A 23 11.39 30.78 21.11
C VAL A 23 11.89 30.24 19.77
N ILE A 24 12.99 30.79 19.25
CA ILE A 24 13.55 30.37 17.97
C ILE A 24 14.04 28.92 18.04
N PHE A 25 14.74 28.56 19.12
CA PHE A 25 15.25 27.20 19.27
C PHE A 25 14.13 26.19 19.49
N THR A 26 13.06 26.56 20.21
CA THR A 26 11.85 25.74 20.33
C THR A 26 11.19 25.54 18.97
N ALA A 27 11.04 26.59 18.16
CA ALA A 27 10.46 26.48 16.82
C ALA A 27 11.28 25.55 15.92
N ILE A 28 12.61 25.63 15.95
CA ILE A 28 13.50 24.71 15.23
C ILE A 28 13.28 23.27 15.73
N CYS A 29 13.27 23.06 17.05
CA CYS A 29 13.06 21.73 17.63
C CYS A 29 11.69 21.13 17.27
N VAL A 30 10.62 21.94 17.27
CA VAL A 30 9.29 21.48 16.86
C VAL A 30 9.28 21.05 15.40
N LEU A 31 9.83 21.87 14.50
CA LEU A 31 9.88 21.54 13.07
C LEU A 31 10.73 20.30 12.77
N VAL A 32 11.89 20.16 13.44
CA VAL A 32 12.73 18.96 13.33
C VAL A 32 12.01 17.73 13.87
N LEU A 33 11.33 17.86 15.02
CA LEU A 33 10.58 16.76 15.62
C LEU A 33 9.43 16.30 14.72
N SER A 34 8.65 17.24 14.16
CA SER A 34 7.59 16.93 13.21
C SER A 34 8.15 16.20 11.98
N GLY A 35 9.25 16.68 11.39
CA GLY A 35 9.84 16.00 10.23
C GLY A 35 10.39 14.60 10.55
N LEU A 36 10.96 14.38 11.74
CA LEU A 36 11.40 13.05 12.18
C LEU A 36 10.21 12.12 12.42
N SER A 37 9.16 12.57 13.09
CA SER A 37 7.99 11.75 13.37
C SER A 37 7.22 11.39 12.11
N ILE A 38 7.09 12.30 11.14
CA ILE A 38 6.49 11.98 9.84
C ILE A 38 7.35 10.94 9.10
N GLN A 39 8.68 11.08 9.12
CA GLN A 39 9.58 10.10 8.52
C GLN A 39 9.43 8.71 9.17
N THR A 40 9.39 8.64 10.50
CA THR A 40 9.22 7.39 11.25
C THR A 40 7.85 6.75 10.97
N ALA A 41 6.78 7.55 10.94
CA ALA A 41 5.42 7.07 10.64
C ALA A 41 5.31 6.57 9.19
N ALA A 42 5.90 7.26 8.22
CA ALA A 42 5.92 6.83 6.82
C ALA A 42 6.68 5.52 6.65
N ASN A 43 7.88 5.39 7.22
CA ASN A 43 8.64 4.14 7.16
C ASN A 43 7.86 2.96 7.79
N LYS A 44 7.19 3.20 8.92
CA LYS A 44 6.36 2.18 9.57
C LYS A 44 5.15 1.80 8.72
N SER A 45 4.54 2.76 8.04
CA SER A 45 3.41 2.52 7.13
C SER A 45 3.85 1.71 5.91
N ALA A 46 5.03 1.99 5.35
CA ALA A 46 5.62 1.19 4.28
C ALA A 46 5.92 -0.25 4.74
N GLU A 47 6.41 -0.44 5.97
CA GLU A 47 6.63 -1.77 6.55
C GLU A 47 5.33 -2.54 6.76
N LEU A 48 4.27 -1.87 7.25
CA LEU A 48 2.94 -2.45 7.37
C LEU A 48 2.34 -2.81 6.00
N ALA A 49 2.45 -1.91 5.01
CA ALA A 49 2.03 -2.21 3.65
C ALA A 49 2.78 -3.41 3.07
N LYS A 50 4.08 -3.56 3.38
CA LYS A 50 4.85 -4.75 3.01
C LYS A 50 4.36 -6.00 3.73
N GLN A 51 3.97 -5.92 5.00
CA GLN A 51 3.43 -7.04 5.74
C GLN A 51 2.06 -7.49 5.20
N SER A 52 1.21 -6.54 4.80
CA SER A 52 -0.09 -6.83 4.23
C SER A 52 -0.01 -7.38 2.80
N LEU A 53 0.80 -6.79 1.92
CA LEU A 53 0.84 -7.14 0.49
C LEU A 53 1.95 -8.10 0.10
N GLY A 54 3.12 -7.99 0.74
CA GLY A 54 4.33 -8.72 0.34
C GLY A 54 4.38 -10.15 0.84
N SER A 55 3.32 -10.65 1.46
CA SER A 55 3.25 -11.99 2.04
C SER A 55 2.62 -13.03 1.11
N GLU A 56 2.16 -12.65 -0.08
CA GLU A 56 1.40 -13.53 -0.96
C GLU A 56 2.09 -13.72 -2.30
N VAL A 57 2.14 -14.96 -2.78
CA VAL A 57 2.63 -15.30 -4.12
C VAL A 57 1.58 -16.13 -4.82
N THR A 58 1.14 -15.66 -5.99
CA THR A 58 0.13 -16.33 -6.80
C THR A 58 0.79 -17.09 -7.93
N LEU A 59 0.55 -18.40 -7.99
CA LEU A 59 0.83 -19.24 -9.15
C LEU A 59 -0.38 -19.22 -10.09
N SER A 60 -0.18 -18.74 -11.32
CA SER A 60 -1.22 -18.73 -12.35
C SER A 60 -0.60 -18.76 -13.76
N ALA A 61 -1.42 -18.96 -14.79
CA ALA A 61 -0.95 -18.86 -16.17
C ALA A 61 -0.36 -17.47 -16.48
N ASP A 62 0.80 -17.44 -17.14
CA ASP A 62 1.43 -16.20 -17.61
C ASP A 62 0.74 -15.72 -18.89
N ARG A 63 -0.38 -15.04 -18.71
CA ARG A 63 -1.19 -14.52 -19.83
C ARG A 63 -0.40 -13.57 -20.73
N GLU A 64 0.53 -12.79 -20.20
CA GLU A 64 1.31 -11.84 -20.98
C GLU A 64 2.22 -12.61 -21.95
N LYS A 65 2.95 -13.60 -21.41
CA LYS A 65 3.83 -14.48 -22.19
C LYS A 65 3.05 -15.33 -23.19
N LEU A 66 1.92 -15.91 -22.79
CA LEU A 66 1.03 -16.68 -23.69
C LEU A 66 0.45 -15.83 -24.82
N MET A 67 -0.01 -14.62 -24.51
CA MET A 67 -0.50 -13.69 -25.54
C MET A 67 0.62 -13.23 -26.47
N GLU A 68 1.82 -13.00 -25.97
CA GLU A 68 2.98 -12.63 -26.78
C GLU A 68 3.37 -13.77 -27.72
N GLN A 69 3.45 -15.01 -27.23
CA GLN A 69 3.70 -16.20 -28.05
C GLN A 69 2.65 -16.33 -29.16
N GLN A 70 1.36 -16.23 -28.83
CA GLN A 70 0.27 -16.30 -29.82
C GLN A 70 0.29 -15.13 -30.82
N ARG A 71 0.79 -13.94 -30.43
CA ARG A 71 1.02 -12.82 -31.35
C ARG A 71 2.17 -13.14 -32.31
N GLN A 72 3.30 -13.63 -31.81
CA GLN A 72 4.47 -13.98 -32.61
C GLN A 72 4.16 -15.13 -33.60
N GLU A 73 3.44 -16.16 -33.17
CA GLU A 73 2.99 -17.25 -34.04
C GLU A 73 2.09 -16.75 -35.18
N ARG A 74 1.21 -15.79 -34.91
CA ARG A 74 0.37 -15.16 -35.96
C ARG A 74 1.16 -14.27 -36.91
N GLU A 75 2.17 -13.57 -36.42
CA GLU A 75 3.06 -12.77 -37.27
C GLU A 75 3.89 -13.66 -38.20
N ASN A 76 4.21 -14.88 -37.76
CA ASN A 76 4.95 -15.88 -38.55
C ASN A 76 4.06 -16.68 -39.52
N GLN A 77 2.73 -16.59 -39.44
CA GLN A 77 1.81 -17.21 -40.40
C GLN A 77 1.63 -16.34 -41.66
N GLU A 78 2.14 -16.83 -42.80
CA GLU A 78 2.12 -16.14 -44.10
C GLU A 78 0.71 -15.90 -44.69
N ASN A 79 -0.34 -16.58 -44.20
CA ASN A 79 -1.67 -16.59 -44.83
C ASN A 79 -2.75 -15.96 -43.94
N SER A 80 -3.12 -14.71 -44.20
CA SER A 80 -4.08 -13.93 -43.39
C SER A 80 -5.53 -14.41 -43.47
N GLU A 81 -5.91 -15.24 -44.44
CA GLU A 81 -7.33 -15.60 -44.69
C GLU A 81 -7.88 -16.70 -43.78
N ASN A 82 -7.04 -17.41 -43.02
CA ASN A 82 -7.44 -18.55 -42.18
C ASN A 82 -7.03 -18.37 -40.70
N ARG A 83 -6.85 -17.12 -40.26
CA ARG A 83 -6.45 -16.81 -38.88
C ARG A 83 -7.60 -17.15 -37.93
N GLU A 84 -7.46 -18.22 -37.17
CA GLU A 84 -8.38 -18.48 -36.07
C GLU A 84 -8.32 -17.32 -35.06
N PRO A 85 -9.47 -16.90 -34.51
CA PRO A 85 -9.49 -15.90 -33.46
C PRO A 85 -8.68 -16.41 -32.26
N VAL A 86 -7.98 -15.50 -31.59
CA VAL A 86 -7.22 -15.80 -30.37
C VAL A 86 -8.19 -16.42 -29.37
N ARG A 87 -7.97 -17.68 -28.99
CA ARG A 87 -8.66 -18.30 -27.88
C ARG A 87 -7.72 -18.23 -26.69
N LEU A 88 -8.02 -17.36 -25.74
CA LEU A 88 -7.46 -17.46 -24.40
C LEU A 88 -8.18 -18.62 -23.72
N MET A 89 -7.72 -19.85 -23.95
CA MET A 89 -7.95 -20.92 -23.00
C MET A 89 -6.76 -20.89 -22.06
N GLU A 90 -7.03 -20.60 -20.79
CA GLU A 90 -6.01 -20.74 -19.77
C GLU A 90 -5.77 -22.22 -19.56
N GLU A 91 -4.51 -22.61 -19.67
CA GLU A 91 -4.10 -23.94 -19.26
C GLU A 91 -4.20 -24.00 -17.74
N PRO A 92 -5.01 -24.91 -17.17
CA PRO A 92 -5.19 -24.97 -15.74
C PRO A 92 -3.95 -25.60 -15.09
N VAL A 93 -3.60 -25.17 -13.88
CA VAL A 93 -2.47 -25.68 -13.11
C VAL A 93 -2.86 -27.04 -12.51
N ALA A 94 -2.01 -28.06 -12.62
CA ALA A 94 -2.25 -29.32 -11.93
C ALA A 94 -2.12 -29.15 -10.41
N VAL A 95 -3.06 -29.72 -9.66
CA VAL A 95 -3.04 -29.67 -8.18
C VAL A 95 -1.81 -30.39 -7.62
N GLU A 96 -1.30 -31.41 -8.31
CA GLU A 96 -0.07 -32.11 -7.91
C GLU A 96 1.16 -31.17 -7.92
N ASP A 97 1.33 -30.41 -9.00
CA ASP A 97 2.44 -29.46 -9.17
C ASP A 97 2.37 -28.33 -8.14
N ALA A 98 1.16 -27.82 -7.87
CA ALA A 98 0.93 -26.82 -6.82
C ALA A 98 1.22 -27.37 -5.41
N ASN A 99 0.88 -28.64 -5.15
CA ASN A 99 1.15 -29.27 -3.85
C ASN A 99 2.65 -29.51 -3.61
N GLU A 100 3.46 -29.69 -4.65
CA GLU A 100 4.90 -29.87 -4.50
C GLU A 100 5.56 -28.64 -3.83
N LEU A 101 5.05 -27.44 -4.15
CA LEU A 101 5.53 -26.18 -3.56
C LEU A 101 5.26 -26.10 -2.06
N LEU A 102 4.20 -26.74 -1.54
CA LEU A 102 3.86 -26.76 -0.11
C LEU A 102 4.95 -27.38 0.78
N SER A 103 5.91 -28.10 0.18
CA SER A 103 7.06 -28.66 0.89
C SER A 103 8.11 -27.61 1.30
N LEU A 104 8.03 -26.39 0.75
CA LEU A 104 8.95 -25.29 1.02
C LEU A 104 8.66 -24.65 2.38
N SER A 105 9.71 -24.45 3.19
CA SER A 105 9.59 -23.96 4.57
C SER A 105 9.13 -22.51 4.71
N GLN A 106 9.19 -21.75 3.62
CA GLN A 106 8.80 -20.34 3.54
C GLN A 106 7.27 -20.18 3.62
N ILE A 107 6.51 -21.21 3.25
CA ILE A 107 5.05 -21.17 3.24
C ILE A 107 4.50 -21.31 4.66
N LYS A 108 3.59 -20.41 5.00
CA LYS A 108 2.75 -20.43 6.20
C LYS A 108 1.40 -21.10 5.95
N GLY A 109 0.83 -20.90 4.77
CA GLY A 109 -0.44 -21.47 4.35
C GLY A 109 -0.66 -21.29 2.85
N TYR A 110 -1.76 -21.81 2.34
CA TYR A 110 -2.11 -21.71 0.92
C TYR A 110 -3.62 -21.61 0.73
N ASN A 111 -4.04 -21.26 -0.47
CA ASN A 111 -5.41 -21.42 -0.94
C ASN A 111 -5.40 -21.71 -2.45
N TYR A 112 -6.41 -22.44 -2.92
CA TYR A 112 -6.58 -22.77 -4.32
C TYR A 112 -7.82 -22.10 -4.86
N TYR A 113 -7.79 -21.70 -6.13
CA TYR A 113 -8.87 -20.98 -6.77
C TYR A 113 -9.24 -21.62 -8.11
N SER A 114 -10.53 -21.79 -8.32
CA SER A 114 -11.13 -22.17 -9.60
C SER A 114 -12.52 -21.53 -9.67
N THR A 115 -12.88 -20.90 -10.77
CA THR A 115 -14.18 -20.23 -10.90
C THR A 115 -15.00 -20.80 -12.04
N THR A 116 -16.31 -20.86 -11.86
CA THR A 116 -17.24 -21.16 -12.95
C THR A 116 -18.54 -20.39 -12.77
N PHE A 117 -19.42 -20.51 -13.75
CA PHE A 117 -20.75 -19.94 -13.72
C PHE A 117 -21.79 -21.05 -13.64
N GLY A 118 -22.90 -20.77 -12.95
CA GLY A 118 -23.99 -21.72 -12.76
C GLY A 118 -25.35 -21.09 -13.06
N VAL A 119 -26.30 -21.95 -13.40
CA VAL A 119 -27.72 -21.63 -13.54
C VAL A 119 -28.44 -22.10 -12.28
N ALA A 120 -29.30 -21.26 -11.73
CA ALA A 120 -30.03 -21.57 -10.50
C ALA A 120 -31.20 -22.53 -10.81
N GLY A 121 -31.29 -23.65 -10.10
CA GLY A 121 -32.32 -24.67 -10.32
C GLY A 121 -33.57 -24.47 -9.45
N ASN A 122 -33.38 -24.40 -8.13
CA ASN A 122 -34.46 -24.36 -7.13
C ASN A 122 -34.51 -23.07 -6.29
N PHE A 123 -33.78 -22.03 -6.69
CA PHE A 123 -33.73 -20.73 -6.02
C PHE A 123 -33.67 -19.60 -7.06
N ASP A 124 -34.07 -18.40 -6.65
CA ASP A 124 -34.13 -17.21 -7.49
C ASP A 124 -32.87 -16.35 -7.25
N PRO A 125 -32.07 -16.03 -8.29
CA PRO A 125 -30.91 -15.15 -8.16
C PRO A 125 -31.34 -13.68 -7.98
N ILE A 126 -30.46 -12.87 -7.39
CA ILE A 126 -30.66 -11.42 -7.26
C ILE A 126 -30.48 -10.73 -8.61
N GLU A 127 -31.59 -10.34 -9.25
CA GLU A 127 -31.57 -9.63 -10.52
C GLU A 127 -31.06 -8.18 -10.40
N THR A 128 -30.29 -7.71 -11.39
CA THR A 128 -29.95 -6.29 -11.56
C THR A 128 -30.98 -5.63 -12.49
N GLU A 129 -31.49 -4.43 -12.16
CA GLU A 129 -32.61 -3.75 -12.87
C GLU A 129 -32.46 -3.56 -14.41
N SER A 130 -31.27 -3.77 -14.98
CA SER A 130 -31.01 -3.59 -16.42
C SER A 130 -31.49 -4.75 -17.33
N THR A 131 -31.86 -5.92 -16.80
CA THR A 131 -32.12 -7.12 -17.62
C THR A 131 -33.48 -7.13 -18.34
N SER A 132 -34.37 -6.17 -18.05
CA SER A 132 -35.76 -6.20 -18.53
C SER A 132 -36.02 -5.67 -19.95
N THR A 133 -34.98 -5.35 -20.77
CA THR A 133 -35.18 -4.86 -22.15
C THR A 133 -34.26 -5.46 -23.23
N THR A 134 -34.04 -6.77 -23.24
CA THR A 134 -33.48 -7.45 -24.43
C THR A 134 -34.23 -8.71 -24.82
N ASN A 135 -35.54 -8.57 -25.02
CA ASN A 135 -36.26 -9.48 -25.92
C ASN A 135 -35.76 -9.28 -27.36
N GLU A 136 -35.24 -10.37 -27.95
CA GLU A 136 -35.32 -10.75 -29.37
C GLU A 136 -34.36 -10.17 -30.44
N THR A 137 -33.36 -9.32 -30.17
CA THR A 137 -32.58 -8.73 -31.32
C THR A 137 -31.07 -8.70 -31.34
N ASN A 138 -30.32 -9.20 -30.35
CA ASN A 138 -28.84 -9.21 -30.45
C ASN A 138 -28.22 -10.58 -30.13
N LYS A 139 -28.46 -11.56 -31.00
CA LYS A 139 -27.61 -12.77 -31.13
C LYS A 139 -26.28 -12.51 -31.88
N ASN A 140 -26.00 -11.26 -32.22
CA ASN A 140 -24.68 -10.84 -32.71
C ASN A 140 -23.99 -10.07 -31.59
N GLY A 141 -22.94 -10.66 -31.03
CA GLY A 141 -22.23 -10.21 -29.83
C GLY A 141 -21.53 -8.87 -30.01
N GLN A 142 -22.29 -7.79 -29.90
CA GLN A 142 -21.77 -6.43 -29.87
C GLN A 142 -22.43 -5.67 -28.69
N GLY A 143 -22.02 -6.03 -27.48
CA GLY A 143 -22.21 -5.18 -26.32
C GLY A 143 -21.22 -4.00 -26.38
N PRO A 144 -21.58 -2.81 -25.84
CA PRO A 144 -20.69 -1.65 -25.86
C PRO A 144 -19.51 -1.87 -24.90
N GLY A 145 -18.30 -2.01 -25.44
CA GLY A 145 -17.05 -1.86 -24.67
C GLY A 145 -16.12 -3.07 -24.61
N PHE A 146 -16.62 -4.29 -24.79
CA PHE A 146 -15.77 -5.49 -24.82
C PHE A 146 -15.44 -5.90 -26.26
N GLY A 147 -14.16 -5.78 -26.63
CA GLY A 147 -13.61 -6.20 -27.93
C GLY A 147 -13.50 -7.72 -28.12
N GLY A 148 -14.28 -8.49 -27.38
CA GLY A 148 -14.47 -9.94 -27.50
C GLY A 148 -15.89 -10.24 -27.05
N GLY A 149 -16.66 -10.98 -27.85
CA GLY A 149 -18.04 -11.34 -27.49
C GLY A 149 -18.08 -12.08 -26.14
N ILE A 150 -19.13 -11.84 -25.36
CA ILE A 150 -19.43 -12.60 -24.15
C ILE A 150 -19.55 -14.08 -24.53
N SER A 151 -18.86 -14.95 -23.79
CA SER A 151 -18.98 -16.40 -24.01
C SER A 151 -20.45 -16.82 -23.79
N PRO A 152 -21.04 -17.68 -24.63
CA PRO A 152 -22.43 -18.14 -24.45
C PRO A 152 -22.72 -18.64 -23.03
N SER A 153 -21.76 -19.29 -22.38
CA SER A 153 -21.84 -19.80 -21.00
C SER A 153 -21.96 -18.72 -19.89
N MET A 154 -21.68 -17.45 -20.19
CA MET A 154 -21.87 -16.33 -19.26
C MET A 154 -23.19 -15.58 -19.48
N ALA A 155 -23.77 -15.67 -20.69
CA ALA A 155 -24.97 -14.91 -21.03
C ALA A 155 -26.24 -15.45 -20.35
N ASP A 156 -26.26 -16.76 -20.08
CA ASP A 156 -27.40 -17.46 -19.47
C ASP A 156 -27.12 -17.87 -18.01
N ALA A 157 -26.06 -17.35 -17.39
CA ALA A 157 -25.68 -17.68 -16.02
C ALA A 157 -26.34 -16.78 -14.97
N ASP A 158 -26.75 -17.39 -13.85
CA ASP A 158 -27.44 -16.75 -12.74
C ASP A 158 -26.51 -16.45 -11.56
N ILE A 159 -25.54 -17.34 -11.31
CA ILE A 159 -24.60 -17.24 -10.18
C ILE A 159 -23.15 -17.37 -10.63
N SER A 160 -22.24 -16.81 -9.83
CA SER A 160 -20.82 -17.08 -9.92
C SER A 160 -20.40 -18.01 -8.78
N LEU A 161 -19.77 -19.12 -9.15
CA LEU A 161 -19.21 -20.08 -8.22
C LEU A 161 -17.72 -19.84 -8.06
N GLN A 162 -17.33 -19.41 -6.86
CA GLN A 162 -15.92 -19.27 -6.48
C GLN A 162 -15.45 -20.49 -5.70
N GLY A 163 -14.77 -21.37 -6.42
CA GLY A 163 -14.13 -22.56 -5.90
C GLY A 163 -12.89 -22.22 -5.10
N VAL A 164 -12.88 -22.54 -3.81
CA VAL A 164 -11.73 -22.31 -2.91
C VAL A 164 -11.41 -23.55 -2.07
N ALA A 165 -10.19 -23.61 -1.53
CA ALA A 165 -9.87 -24.61 -0.51
C ALA A 165 -10.28 -24.15 0.90
N PHE A 166 -10.05 -22.87 1.19
CA PHE A 166 -10.34 -22.25 2.47
C PHE A 166 -11.06 -20.92 2.23
N THR A 167 -12.20 -20.70 2.87
CA THR A 167 -12.94 -19.44 2.68
C THR A 167 -12.41 -18.32 3.60
N ASP A 168 -11.88 -18.66 4.77
CA ASP A 168 -11.34 -17.70 5.73
C ASP A 168 -10.05 -17.03 5.26
N THR A 169 -9.36 -17.61 4.27
CA THR A 169 -8.15 -17.05 3.67
C THR A 169 -8.40 -16.38 2.32
N THR A 170 -9.64 -16.20 1.87
CA THR A 170 -9.85 -15.34 0.68
C THR A 170 -9.65 -13.88 1.06
N SER A 171 -9.24 -13.05 0.09
CA SER A 171 -8.97 -11.64 0.32
C SER A 171 -10.16 -10.92 0.95
N GLU A 172 -11.38 -11.23 0.52
CA GLU A 172 -12.58 -10.57 1.06
C GLU A 172 -12.78 -10.84 2.56
N PHE A 173 -12.49 -12.05 3.04
CA PHE A 173 -12.58 -12.37 4.47
C PHE A 173 -11.37 -11.89 5.27
N MET A 174 -10.17 -11.91 4.67
CA MET A 174 -8.95 -11.43 5.32
C MET A 174 -8.93 -9.91 5.49
N ASP A 175 -9.46 -9.18 4.51
CA ASP A 175 -9.55 -7.72 4.50
C ASP A 175 -10.74 -7.20 5.33
N GLY A 176 -11.68 -8.08 5.71
CA GLY A 176 -12.88 -7.74 6.48
C GLY A 176 -14.02 -7.18 5.64
N ASP A 177 -13.91 -7.30 4.31
CA ASP A 177 -14.97 -6.97 3.36
C ASP A 177 -16.14 -7.97 3.41
N ALA A 178 -15.86 -9.22 3.79
CA ALA A 178 -16.84 -10.26 4.05
C ALA A 178 -16.75 -10.77 5.51
N GLU A 179 -17.91 -10.99 6.13
CA GLU A 179 -18.00 -11.56 7.49
C GLU A 179 -18.98 -12.74 7.50
N MET A 180 -18.63 -13.81 8.22
CA MET A 180 -19.55 -14.93 8.44
C MET A 180 -20.67 -14.54 9.40
N VAL A 181 -21.90 -14.70 8.96
CA VAL A 181 -23.11 -14.46 9.77
C VAL A 181 -23.51 -15.74 10.51
N GLU A 182 -23.52 -16.86 9.80
CA GLU A 182 -23.93 -18.16 10.34
C GLU A 182 -23.14 -19.32 9.68
N GLY A 183 -22.91 -20.41 10.40
CA GLY A 183 -22.28 -21.63 9.88
C GLY A 183 -20.75 -21.65 10.02
N THR A 184 -20.07 -22.32 9.07
CA THR A 184 -18.61 -22.55 9.10
C THR A 184 -17.95 -22.30 7.75
N HIS A 185 -16.68 -21.87 7.76
CA HIS A 185 -15.87 -21.73 6.55
C HIS A 185 -15.57 -23.08 5.87
N LEU A 186 -15.24 -23.02 4.57
CA LEU A 186 -14.65 -24.16 3.87
C LEU A 186 -13.25 -24.46 4.42
N SER A 187 -12.90 -25.74 4.38
CA SER A 187 -11.65 -26.30 4.89
C SER A 187 -11.35 -27.61 4.17
N ASP A 188 -10.22 -28.24 4.46
CA ASP A 188 -9.81 -29.53 3.87
C ASP A 188 -10.89 -30.62 3.94
N ASP A 189 -11.63 -30.68 5.05
CA ASP A 189 -12.73 -31.64 5.27
C ASP A 189 -13.90 -31.48 4.28
N HIS A 190 -13.96 -30.37 3.55
CA HIS A 190 -15.00 -30.03 2.58
C HIS A 190 -14.57 -30.21 1.12
N LEU A 191 -13.28 -30.40 0.85
CA LEU A 191 -12.73 -30.44 -0.50
C LEU A 191 -13.28 -31.52 -1.42
N ASN A 192 -14.07 -32.48 -0.96
CA ASN A 192 -14.71 -33.49 -1.83
C ASN A 192 -16.20 -33.65 -1.48
N LYS A 193 -16.83 -32.56 -1.04
CA LYS A 193 -18.24 -32.51 -0.66
C LYS A 193 -18.94 -31.42 -1.46
N ASN A 194 -20.24 -31.61 -1.68
CA ASN A 194 -21.06 -30.62 -2.37
C ASN A 194 -21.65 -29.68 -1.32
N VAL A 195 -20.85 -28.70 -0.91
CA VAL A 195 -21.23 -27.72 0.10
C VAL A 195 -21.00 -26.29 -0.41
N ALA A 196 -21.79 -25.34 0.07
CA ALA A 196 -21.73 -23.94 -0.33
C ALA A 196 -21.78 -23.00 0.87
N ILE A 197 -21.19 -21.83 0.67
CA ILE A 197 -21.35 -20.65 1.50
C ILE A 197 -21.95 -19.55 0.62
N ILE A 198 -23.12 -19.04 1.03
CA ILE A 198 -23.91 -18.08 0.23
C ILE A 198 -24.00 -16.71 0.90
N GLU A 199 -24.28 -15.69 0.10
CA GLU A 199 -24.45 -14.32 0.60
C GLU A 199 -25.79 -14.14 1.32
N GLU A 200 -25.83 -13.31 2.37
CA GLU A 200 -26.98 -13.04 3.23
C GLU A 200 -28.20 -12.57 2.43
N THR A 201 -28.03 -11.69 1.45
CA THR A 201 -29.12 -11.16 0.61
C THR A 201 -29.76 -12.26 -0.24
N LEU A 202 -28.95 -13.16 -0.82
CA LEU A 202 -29.44 -14.29 -1.59
C LEU A 202 -30.19 -15.29 -0.69
N ALA A 203 -29.68 -15.50 0.53
CA ALA A 203 -30.33 -16.36 1.52
C ALA A 203 -31.68 -15.78 1.96
N GLU A 204 -31.74 -14.48 2.27
CA GLU A 204 -32.96 -13.79 2.72
C GLU A 204 -34.06 -13.79 1.65
N GLU A 205 -33.73 -13.50 0.38
CA GLU A 205 -34.70 -13.46 -0.72
C GLU A 205 -35.36 -14.84 -0.94
N ASN A 206 -34.61 -15.92 -0.72
CA ASN A 206 -35.05 -17.29 -0.95
C ASN A 206 -35.51 -18.02 0.33
N GLU A 207 -35.56 -17.32 1.47
CA GLU A 207 -35.87 -17.90 2.79
C GLU A 207 -34.97 -19.10 3.17
N LEU A 208 -33.70 -19.10 2.73
CA LEU A 208 -32.73 -20.18 2.93
C LEU A 208 -32.02 -20.08 4.28
N VAL A 209 -31.74 -21.23 4.90
CA VAL A 209 -30.93 -21.33 6.12
C VAL A 209 -29.80 -22.37 5.97
N VAL A 210 -28.84 -22.35 6.90
CA VAL A 210 -27.79 -23.37 6.97
C VAL A 210 -28.40 -24.77 7.12
N GLY A 211 -27.99 -25.69 6.25
CA GLY A 211 -28.49 -27.06 6.11
C GLY A 211 -29.48 -27.27 4.97
N ASP A 212 -29.96 -26.21 4.32
CA ASP A 212 -30.78 -26.32 3.11
C ASP A 212 -29.94 -26.70 1.87
N GLN A 213 -30.61 -27.13 0.80
CA GLN A 213 -29.97 -27.60 -0.43
C GLN A 213 -30.31 -26.71 -1.62
N LEU A 214 -29.29 -26.40 -2.42
CA LEU A 214 -29.38 -25.65 -3.66
C LEU A 214 -29.09 -26.58 -4.84
N GLU A 215 -29.88 -26.45 -5.89
CA GLU A 215 -29.66 -27.12 -7.17
C GLU A 215 -28.95 -26.15 -8.11
N VAL A 216 -27.74 -26.50 -8.54
CA VAL A 216 -26.93 -25.69 -9.45
C VAL A 216 -26.61 -26.51 -10.69
N THR A 217 -26.94 -25.97 -11.85
CA THR A 217 -26.63 -26.56 -13.16
C THR A 217 -25.44 -25.84 -13.77
N SER A 218 -24.51 -26.59 -14.35
CA SER A 218 -23.34 -26.02 -15.03
C SER A 218 -23.76 -25.16 -16.23
N SER A 219 -23.17 -23.98 -16.39
CA SER A 219 -23.41 -23.16 -17.58
C SER A 219 -22.60 -23.61 -18.80
N THR A 220 -21.67 -24.56 -18.62
CA THR A 220 -20.87 -25.15 -19.71
C THR A 220 -21.40 -26.51 -20.16
N ASP A 221 -22.15 -27.21 -19.29
CA ASP A 221 -22.77 -28.51 -19.57
C ASP A 221 -24.17 -28.60 -18.94
N GLU A 222 -25.20 -28.38 -19.73
CA GLU A 222 -26.61 -28.36 -19.29
C GLU A 222 -27.10 -29.70 -18.70
N ASP A 223 -26.39 -30.81 -18.97
CA ASP A 223 -26.73 -32.14 -18.43
C ASP A 223 -26.11 -32.38 -17.03
N THR A 224 -25.24 -31.48 -16.56
CA THR A 224 -24.55 -31.58 -15.27
C THR A 224 -25.21 -30.68 -14.24
N THR A 225 -26.02 -31.28 -13.38
CA THR A 225 -26.70 -30.63 -12.24
C THR A 225 -26.24 -31.25 -10.92
N VAL A 226 -25.91 -30.40 -9.94
CA VAL A 226 -25.41 -30.82 -8.62
C VAL A 226 -26.26 -30.21 -7.52
N GLU A 227 -26.62 -31.04 -6.52
CA GLU A 227 -27.21 -30.59 -5.25
C GLU A 227 -26.09 -30.21 -4.26
N VAL A 228 -26.20 -29.01 -3.69
CA VAL A 228 -25.18 -28.39 -2.84
C VAL A 228 -25.80 -27.99 -1.50
N GLU A 229 -25.25 -28.46 -0.39
CA GLU A 229 -25.73 -28.13 0.97
C GLU A 229 -25.13 -26.81 1.46
N ILE A 230 -25.96 -25.92 1.99
CA ILE A 230 -25.51 -24.65 2.57
C ILE A 230 -24.90 -24.92 3.94
N ILE A 231 -23.59 -24.70 4.09
CA ILE A 231 -22.88 -24.84 5.37
C ILE A 231 -22.56 -23.51 6.04
N GLY A 232 -22.81 -22.40 5.35
CA GLY A 232 -22.56 -21.06 5.87
C GLY A 232 -23.25 -19.96 5.09
N ILE A 233 -23.49 -18.85 5.79
CA ILE A 233 -24.03 -17.61 5.24
C ILE A 233 -23.08 -16.50 5.62
N TYR A 234 -22.64 -15.72 4.63
CA TYR A 234 -21.76 -14.58 4.83
C TYR A 234 -22.42 -13.28 4.37
N LYS A 235 -21.93 -12.16 4.88
CA LYS A 235 -22.38 -10.83 4.51
C LYS A 235 -21.23 -10.07 3.87
N THR A 236 -21.47 -9.41 2.75
CA THR A 236 -20.50 -8.47 2.16
C THR A 236 -20.76 -7.02 2.56
N SER A 237 -19.70 -6.28 2.84
CA SER A 237 -19.69 -4.87 3.25
C SER A 237 -19.31 -3.94 2.10
N SER A 238 -18.51 -4.44 1.15
CA SER A 238 -18.01 -3.70 0.00
C SER A 238 -18.69 -4.18 -1.28
N ILE A 239 -19.47 -3.27 -1.89
CA ILE A 239 -19.96 -3.43 -3.27
C ILE A 239 -19.27 -2.33 -4.04
N SER A 240 -18.07 -2.64 -4.55
CA SER A 240 -17.39 -1.79 -5.52
C SER A 240 -18.32 -1.64 -6.72
N THR A 241 -18.95 -0.47 -6.79
CA THR A 241 -20.02 -0.17 -7.74
C THR A 241 -19.39 0.25 -9.07
N ASP A 242 -18.61 -0.62 -9.71
CA ASP A 242 -18.07 -0.30 -11.04
C ASP A 242 -19.11 -0.63 -12.13
N SER A 243 -19.69 0.45 -12.62
CA SER A 243 -20.91 0.57 -13.40
C SER A 243 -20.78 0.18 -14.88
N GLY A 244 -20.44 -1.08 -15.16
CA GLY A 244 -20.49 -1.65 -16.53
C GLY A 244 -20.70 -3.16 -16.60
N MET A 245 -20.05 -3.93 -15.72
CA MET A 245 -20.06 -5.40 -15.69
C MET A 245 -21.18 -5.98 -14.81
N MET A 246 -21.74 -5.19 -13.89
CA MET A 246 -22.90 -5.54 -13.03
C MET A 246 -24.23 -5.77 -13.80
N ASN A 247 -24.23 -5.62 -15.12
CA ASN A 247 -25.42 -5.85 -15.95
C ASN A 247 -25.71 -7.35 -16.19
N PHE A 248 -24.83 -8.26 -15.75
CA PHE A 248 -25.07 -9.71 -15.77
C PHE A 248 -25.42 -10.21 -14.37
N THR A 249 -26.49 -11.00 -14.27
CA THR A 249 -26.99 -11.55 -13.00
C THR A 249 -25.90 -12.33 -12.25
N ALA A 250 -25.16 -13.20 -12.93
CA ALA A 250 -24.04 -13.94 -12.34
C ALA A 250 -22.86 -13.10 -11.86
N MET A 251 -22.73 -11.83 -12.29
CA MET A 251 -21.67 -10.93 -11.84
C MET A 251 -22.09 -10.04 -10.66
N ASN A 252 -23.33 -10.16 -10.20
CA ASN A 252 -23.78 -9.49 -8.99
C ASN A 252 -23.06 -10.08 -7.77
N PRO A 253 -22.42 -9.29 -6.91
CA PRO A 253 -21.73 -9.79 -5.72
C PRO A 253 -22.65 -10.54 -4.75
N TYR A 254 -23.96 -10.27 -4.78
CA TYR A 254 -24.95 -11.03 -4.00
C TYR A 254 -25.22 -12.43 -4.55
N ASN A 255 -24.92 -12.69 -5.83
CA ASN A 255 -25.04 -14.00 -6.48
C ASN A 255 -23.72 -14.77 -6.51
N LYS A 256 -22.74 -14.32 -5.72
CA LYS A 256 -21.48 -15.01 -5.54
C LYS A 256 -21.65 -16.11 -4.49
N VAL A 257 -21.23 -17.33 -4.83
CA VAL A 257 -21.32 -18.50 -3.96
C VAL A 257 -19.94 -19.12 -3.83
N TYR A 258 -19.45 -19.28 -2.60
CA TYR A 258 -18.20 -20.00 -2.34
C TYR A 258 -18.46 -21.49 -2.23
N VAL A 259 -17.68 -22.30 -2.94
CA VAL A 259 -17.76 -23.77 -2.94
C VAL A 259 -16.35 -24.37 -2.90
N PRO A 260 -16.18 -25.67 -2.61
CA PRO A 260 -14.92 -26.36 -2.84
C PRO A 260 -14.47 -26.25 -4.31
N TYR A 261 -13.18 -25.99 -4.55
CA TYR A 261 -12.65 -25.90 -5.92
C TYR A 261 -12.88 -27.18 -6.75
N THR A 262 -12.94 -28.34 -6.10
CA THR A 262 -13.24 -29.63 -6.73
C THR A 262 -14.66 -29.73 -7.28
N LEU A 263 -15.65 -29.09 -6.62
CA LEU A 263 -17.02 -29.00 -7.12
C LEU A 263 -17.06 -28.11 -8.37
N VAL A 264 -16.29 -27.02 -8.41
CA VAL A 264 -16.14 -26.21 -9.63
C VAL A 264 -15.56 -27.03 -10.77
N ASN A 265 -14.55 -27.87 -10.50
CA ASN A 265 -13.94 -28.72 -11.50
C ASN A 265 -14.94 -29.76 -12.05
N GLU A 266 -15.77 -30.35 -11.19
CA GLU A 266 -16.86 -31.25 -11.60
C GLU A 266 -17.83 -30.53 -12.55
N LEU A 267 -18.22 -29.30 -12.23
CA LEU A 267 -19.13 -28.50 -13.07
C LEU A 267 -18.50 -28.07 -14.40
N LYS A 268 -17.18 -27.88 -14.47
CA LYS A 268 -16.46 -27.57 -15.72
C LYS A 268 -16.26 -28.80 -16.62
N GLY A 269 -16.27 -30.00 -16.04
CA GLY A 269 -16.10 -31.28 -16.73
C GLY A 269 -14.74 -31.96 -16.48
N GLU A 270 -14.62 -33.19 -16.96
CA GLU A 270 -13.50 -34.11 -16.66
C GLU A 270 -12.11 -33.56 -17.00
N ASP A 271 -11.99 -32.67 -18.00
CA ASP A 271 -10.71 -32.06 -18.38
C ASP A 271 -10.13 -31.13 -17.29
N TYR A 272 -10.96 -30.70 -16.32
CA TYR A 272 -10.57 -29.86 -15.19
C TYR A 272 -10.39 -30.65 -13.89
N LYS A 273 -10.50 -31.98 -13.95
CA LYS A 273 -10.31 -32.82 -12.78
C LYS A 273 -8.88 -32.67 -12.23
N ASP A 274 -8.77 -32.48 -10.91
CA ASP A 274 -7.49 -32.30 -10.21
C ASP A 274 -6.64 -31.12 -10.74
N THR A 275 -7.29 -30.08 -11.28
CA THR A 275 -6.63 -28.83 -11.70
C THR A 275 -7.21 -27.60 -11.00
N ILE A 276 -6.52 -26.48 -11.06
CA ILE A 276 -6.90 -25.19 -10.47
C ILE A 276 -6.55 -24.06 -11.45
N GLU A 277 -7.23 -22.93 -11.35
CA GLU A 277 -6.88 -21.75 -12.16
C GLU A 277 -5.69 -21.01 -11.54
N SER A 278 -5.64 -20.96 -10.21
CA SER A 278 -4.49 -20.40 -9.48
C SER A 278 -4.33 -20.98 -8.09
N ALA A 279 -3.10 -20.89 -7.58
CA ALA A 279 -2.77 -21.16 -6.17
C ALA A 279 -2.15 -19.91 -5.54
N VAL A 280 -2.62 -19.54 -4.37
CA VAL A 280 -2.04 -18.45 -3.57
C VAL A 280 -1.30 -19.06 -2.39
N TYR A 281 -0.03 -18.71 -2.24
CA TYR A 281 0.83 -19.13 -1.14
C TYR A 281 1.09 -17.94 -0.21
N TYR A 282 0.79 -18.12 1.07
CA TYR A 282 1.02 -17.13 2.12
C TYR A 282 2.37 -17.43 2.78
N MET A 283 3.26 -16.44 2.83
CA MET A 283 4.62 -16.55 3.36
C MET A 283 4.64 -16.37 4.89
N ASN A 284 5.65 -16.96 5.54
CA ASN A 284 5.93 -16.74 6.96
C ASN A 284 6.43 -15.30 7.24
N ASP A 285 7.24 -14.76 6.33
CA ASP A 285 7.75 -13.39 6.35
C ASP A 285 7.72 -12.81 4.91
N PRO A 286 7.22 -11.57 4.70
CA PRO A 286 7.32 -10.89 3.40
C PRO A 286 8.74 -10.76 2.84
N ALA A 287 9.78 -10.95 3.66
CA ALA A 287 11.17 -10.98 3.21
C ALA A 287 11.55 -12.28 2.49
N ASP A 288 10.78 -13.36 2.69
CA ASP A 288 11.07 -14.67 2.12
C ASP A 288 10.51 -14.84 0.70
N THR A 289 9.66 -13.92 0.23
CA THR A 289 8.98 -13.95 -1.06
C THR A 289 9.91 -14.18 -2.26
N ASP A 290 10.98 -13.40 -2.38
CA ASP A 290 11.95 -13.55 -3.47
C ASP A 290 12.63 -14.94 -3.42
N SER A 291 12.99 -15.39 -2.21
CA SER A 291 13.63 -16.70 -2.02
C SER A 291 12.69 -17.86 -2.30
N PHE A 292 11.40 -17.69 -2.00
CA PHE A 292 10.36 -18.67 -2.31
C PHE A 292 10.20 -18.83 -3.82
N ILE A 293 10.15 -17.72 -4.58
CA ILE A 293 10.04 -17.77 -6.04
C ILE A 293 11.26 -18.50 -6.64
N GLU A 294 12.48 -18.14 -6.21
CA GLU A 294 13.71 -18.80 -6.69
C GLU A 294 13.72 -20.31 -6.36
N ASP A 295 13.35 -20.69 -5.13
CA ASP A 295 13.31 -22.09 -4.71
C ASP A 295 12.20 -22.87 -5.43
N ALA A 296 11.03 -22.26 -5.63
CA ALA A 296 9.88 -22.85 -6.32
C ALA A 296 10.21 -23.11 -7.80
N GLU A 297 10.81 -22.16 -8.50
CA GLU A 297 11.29 -22.37 -9.88
C GLU A 297 12.38 -23.46 -9.94
N ALA A 298 13.23 -23.54 -8.92
CA ALA A 298 14.29 -24.55 -8.84
C ALA A 298 13.77 -25.98 -8.59
N THR A 299 12.55 -26.16 -8.07
CA THR A 299 11.94 -27.50 -7.95
C THR A 299 11.72 -28.16 -9.30
N GLY A 300 11.46 -27.36 -10.35
CA GLY A 300 11.08 -27.83 -11.67
C GLY A 300 9.66 -28.42 -11.74
N ALA A 301 8.84 -28.25 -10.70
CA ALA A 301 7.45 -28.68 -10.66
C ALA A 301 6.55 -27.82 -11.57
N ILE A 302 6.89 -26.54 -11.74
CA ILE A 302 6.11 -25.56 -12.50
C ILE A 302 6.77 -25.29 -13.85
N ASP A 303 6.00 -25.39 -14.93
CA ASP A 303 6.45 -24.93 -16.24
C ASP A 303 6.44 -23.39 -16.32
N THR A 304 7.60 -22.77 -16.11
CA THR A 304 7.80 -21.32 -16.17
C THR A 304 7.57 -20.71 -17.58
N ASP A 305 7.37 -21.53 -18.60
CA ASP A 305 6.97 -21.07 -19.93
C ASP A 305 5.46 -20.81 -20.06
N ILE A 306 4.67 -21.46 -19.21
CA ILE A 306 3.20 -21.40 -19.21
C ILE A 306 2.69 -20.65 -17.98
N PHE A 307 3.34 -20.84 -16.83
CA PHE A 307 2.93 -20.32 -15.54
C PHE A 307 3.93 -19.33 -14.97
N LYS A 308 3.44 -18.43 -14.11
CA LYS A 308 4.22 -17.43 -13.38
C LYS A 308 3.87 -17.47 -11.91
N LEU A 309 4.87 -17.25 -11.08
CA LEU A 309 4.73 -16.90 -9.67
C LEU A 309 4.77 -15.37 -9.54
N ASP A 310 3.65 -14.78 -9.14
CA ASP A 310 3.49 -13.32 -9.04
C ASP A 310 3.34 -12.90 -7.58
N ALA A 311 4.30 -12.12 -7.07
CA ALA A 311 4.27 -11.49 -5.75
C ALA A 311 3.51 -10.15 -5.72
N ASN A 312 2.85 -9.79 -6.82
CA ASN A 312 2.10 -8.54 -6.98
C ASN A 312 2.93 -7.28 -6.68
N ASP A 313 4.21 -7.31 -7.08
CA ASP A 313 5.19 -6.25 -6.85
C ASP A 313 4.71 -4.89 -7.33
N GLN A 314 3.95 -4.85 -8.43
CA GLN A 314 3.44 -3.61 -8.99
C GLN A 314 2.47 -2.91 -8.04
N LEU A 315 1.54 -3.66 -7.43
CA LEU A 315 0.59 -3.12 -6.46
C LEU A 315 1.31 -2.63 -5.21
N TYR A 316 2.28 -3.40 -4.73
CA TYR A 316 3.14 -3.00 -3.61
C TYR A 316 3.90 -1.70 -3.90
N GLN A 317 4.52 -1.58 -5.08
CA GLN A 317 5.24 -0.36 -5.47
C GLN A 317 4.30 0.83 -5.58
N GLN A 318 3.10 0.67 -6.14
CA GLN A 318 2.10 1.74 -6.23
C GLN A 318 1.65 2.26 -4.86
N MET A 319 1.56 1.39 -3.85
CA MET A 319 1.22 1.81 -2.48
C MET A 319 2.42 2.39 -1.72
N VAL A 320 3.61 1.82 -1.88
CA VAL A 320 4.78 2.21 -1.08
C VAL A 320 5.55 3.39 -1.66
N GLU A 321 5.48 3.65 -2.97
CA GLU A 321 6.16 4.79 -3.60
C GLU A 321 5.69 6.15 -3.04
N PRO A 322 4.37 6.45 -2.93
CA PRO A 322 3.90 7.67 -2.28
C PRO A 322 4.39 7.81 -0.83
N ILE A 323 4.39 6.71 -0.06
CA ILE A 323 4.84 6.69 1.33
C ILE A 323 6.34 7.02 1.41
N ASN A 324 7.15 6.43 0.54
CA ASN A 324 8.59 6.70 0.44
C ASN A 324 8.86 8.15 0.01
N ASN A 325 8.04 8.71 -0.87
CA ASN A 325 8.12 10.12 -1.25
C ASN A 325 7.87 11.04 -0.04
N VAL A 326 6.85 10.76 0.78
CA VAL A 326 6.60 11.50 2.03
C VAL A 326 7.76 11.36 3.03
N ALA A 327 8.30 10.14 3.21
CA ALA A 327 9.44 9.88 4.08
C ALA A 327 10.69 10.67 3.64
N SER A 328 10.99 10.67 2.33
CA SER A 328 12.14 11.36 1.75
C SER A 328 11.99 12.88 1.81
N PHE A 329 10.79 13.41 1.57
CA PHE A 329 10.47 14.82 1.71
C PHE A 329 10.71 15.28 3.15
N SER A 330 10.19 14.54 4.12
CA SER A 330 10.34 14.85 5.54
C SER A 330 11.80 14.85 5.98
N LYS A 331 12.60 13.88 5.49
CA LYS A 331 14.06 13.84 5.69
C LYS A 331 14.76 15.10 5.15
N ASN A 332 14.40 15.54 3.95
CA ASN A 332 14.96 16.76 3.34
C ASN A 332 14.58 18.02 4.13
N VAL A 333 13.35 18.11 4.63
CA VAL A 333 12.90 19.20 5.50
C VAL A 333 13.70 19.22 6.81
N VAL A 334 13.94 18.06 7.45
CA VAL A 334 14.78 17.97 8.66
C VAL A 334 16.19 18.53 8.40
N TYR A 335 16.83 18.17 7.29
CA TYR A 335 18.15 18.72 6.93
C TYR A 335 18.11 20.23 6.71
N LEU A 336 17.12 20.73 5.96
CA LEU A 336 16.95 22.15 5.67
C LEU A 336 16.79 22.95 6.96
N VAL A 337 15.85 22.55 7.83
CA VAL A 337 15.55 23.22 9.09
C VAL A 337 16.74 23.16 10.04
N THR A 338 17.45 22.03 10.10
CA THR A 338 18.65 21.87 10.93
C THR A 338 19.74 22.86 10.52
N ILE A 339 20.03 22.98 9.22
CA ILE A 339 21.07 23.88 8.70
C ILE A 339 20.66 25.34 8.88
N ALA A 340 19.45 25.70 8.47
CA ALA A 340 18.93 27.06 8.62
C ALA A 340 18.87 27.47 10.11
N GLY A 341 18.43 26.56 10.97
CA GLY A 341 18.36 26.75 12.42
C GLY A 341 19.73 26.99 13.04
N ALA A 342 20.76 26.22 12.64
CA ALA A 342 22.13 26.44 13.09
C ALA A 342 22.70 27.80 12.67
N ILE A 343 22.40 28.25 11.44
CA ILE A 343 22.81 29.57 10.94
C ILE A 343 22.13 30.69 11.73
N ILE A 344 20.79 30.64 11.86
CA ILE A 344 20.00 31.65 12.57
C ILE A 344 20.45 31.74 14.04
N LEU A 345 20.54 30.59 14.72
CA LEU A 345 20.98 30.53 16.11
C LEU A 345 22.41 31.07 16.25
N GLY A 346 23.30 30.74 15.31
CA GLY A 346 24.67 31.23 15.28
C GLY A 346 24.76 32.75 15.10
N LEU A 347 23.93 33.35 14.24
CA LEU A 347 23.85 34.80 14.08
C LEU A 347 23.40 35.50 15.36
N ILE A 348 22.41 34.92 16.06
CA ILE A 348 21.93 35.45 17.34
C ILE A 348 23.02 35.38 18.41
N VAL A 349 23.73 34.25 18.51
CA VAL A 349 24.88 34.10 19.41
C VAL A 349 25.98 35.10 19.06
N MET A 350 26.28 35.31 17.77
CA MET A 350 27.27 36.28 17.32
C MET A 350 26.93 37.72 17.75
N LEU A 351 25.66 38.12 17.62
CA LEU A 351 25.20 39.41 18.12
C LEU A 351 25.34 39.50 19.65
N GLY A 352 25.01 38.43 20.38
CA GLY A 352 25.20 38.34 21.83
C GLY A 352 26.66 38.50 22.27
N ILE A 353 27.59 37.87 21.56
CA ILE A 353 29.04 38.02 21.78
C ILE A 353 29.47 39.47 21.52
N ARG A 354 28.98 40.10 20.46
CA ARG A 354 29.36 41.47 20.07
C ARG A 354 29.04 42.49 21.15
N GLU A 355 27.87 42.40 21.76
CA GLU A 355 27.44 43.30 22.84
C GLU A 355 28.20 43.07 24.16
N ARG A 356 28.78 41.88 24.34
CA ARG A 356 29.54 41.51 25.54
C ARG A 356 31.06 41.64 25.35
N LYS A 357 31.51 42.24 24.24
CA LYS A 357 32.94 42.39 23.92
C LYS A 357 33.71 43.10 25.03
N TYR A 358 33.14 44.15 25.62
CA TYR A 358 33.78 44.89 26.72
C TYR A 358 33.93 44.01 27.97
N GLU A 359 32.86 43.34 28.41
CA GLU A 359 32.87 42.42 29.56
C GLU A 359 33.91 41.30 29.36
N MET A 360 33.95 40.71 28.17
CA MET A 360 34.94 39.69 27.82
C MET A 360 36.36 40.24 27.83
N GLY A 361 36.58 41.47 27.35
CA GLY A 361 37.88 42.15 27.40
C GLY A 361 38.38 42.32 28.83
N VAL A 362 37.50 42.68 29.76
CA VAL A 362 37.81 42.78 31.20
C VAL A 362 38.15 41.40 31.79
N LEU A 363 37.35 40.36 31.51
CA LEU A 363 37.61 39.01 32.01
C LEU A 363 38.95 38.44 31.51
N LEU A 364 39.29 38.70 30.25
CA LEU A 364 40.59 38.32 29.68
C LEU A 364 41.74 39.10 30.31
N ALA A 365 41.55 40.40 30.62
CA ALA A 365 42.56 41.22 31.30
C ALA A 365 42.81 40.77 32.75
N ILE A 366 41.80 40.21 33.41
CA ILE A 366 41.91 39.60 34.76
C ILE A 366 42.58 38.21 34.71
N GLY A 367 42.88 37.68 33.51
CA GLY A 367 43.64 36.44 33.31
C GLY A 367 42.79 35.20 33.05
N GLU A 368 41.51 35.36 32.69
CA GLU A 368 40.68 34.21 32.35
C GLU A 368 41.02 33.62 30.97
N LYS A 369 40.99 32.27 30.86
CA LYS A 369 41.28 31.58 29.60
C LYS A 369 40.14 31.79 28.59
N LYS A 370 40.48 32.00 27.32
CA LYS A 370 39.52 32.12 26.21
C LYS A 370 38.56 30.92 26.11
N SER A 371 39.02 29.71 26.41
CA SER A 371 38.19 28.51 26.44
C SER A 371 37.08 28.56 27.50
N LYS A 372 37.29 29.22 28.64
CA LYS A 372 36.24 29.41 29.66
C LYS A 372 35.18 30.42 29.22
N LEU A 373 35.56 31.41 28.40
CA LEU A 373 34.60 32.33 27.80
C LEU A 373 33.73 31.60 26.76
N ILE A 374 34.33 30.78 25.89
CA ILE A 374 33.60 29.95 24.93
C ILE A 374 32.67 28.97 25.65
N GLY A 375 33.19 28.28 26.68
CA GLY A 375 32.42 27.37 27.51
C GLY A 375 31.24 28.04 28.22
N GLN A 376 31.34 29.32 28.58
CA GLN A 376 30.23 30.07 29.14
C GLN A 376 29.06 30.22 28.15
N PHE A 377 29.34 30.53 26.89
CA PHE A 377 28.30 30.64 25.85
C PHE A 377 27.70 29.27 25.50
N ILE A 378 28.52 28.21 25.45
CA ILE A 378 28.02 26.85 25.25
C ILE A 378 27.05 26.49 26.38
N VAL A 379 27.41 26.71 27.64
CA VAL A 379 26.52 26.42 28.79
C VAL A 379 25.27 27.30 28.77
N GLU A 380 25.37 28.57 28.36
CA GLU A 380 24.22 29.47 28.23
C GLU A 380 23.20 28.95 27.20
N ILE A 381 23.66 28.49 26.03
CA ILE A 381 22.80 27.89 25.01
C ILE A 381 22.29 26.51 25.43
N LEU A 382 23.10 25.68 26.09
CA LEU A 382 22.64 24.36 26.56
C LEU A 382 21.52 24.47 27.61
N ILE A 383 21.56 25.46 28.51
CA ILE A 383 20.46 25.70 29.44
C ILE A 383 19.18 26.01 28.67
N ILE A 384 19.25 26.90 27.68
CA ILE A 384 18.10 27.25 26.83
C ILE A 384 17.64 26.04 26.03
N ALA A 385 18.56 25.20 25.56
CA ALA A 385 18.29 24.01 24.79
C ALA A 385 17.47 22.98 25.57
N VAL A 386 17.78 22.76 26.85
CA VAL A 386 17.01 21.86 27.72
C VAL A 386 15.55 22.32 27.84
N PHE A 387 15.31 23.63 28.03
CA PHE A 387 13.95 24.16 28.10
C PHE A 387 13.23 24.09 26.75
N ALA A 388 13.92 24.41 25.66
CA ALA A 388 13.34 24.35 24.32
C ALA A 388 12.93 22.92 23.94
N LEU A 389 13.79 21.93 24.22
CA LEU A 389 13.51 20.51 23.99
C LEU A 389 12.32 20.04 24.81
N GLY A 390 12.22 20.46 26.08
CA GLY A 390 11.08 20.11 26.93
C GLY A 390 9.76 20.73 26.48
N ILE A 391 9.78 21.94 25.90
CA ILE A 391 8.59 22.54 25.29
C ILE A 391 8.26 21.81 23.98
N ALA A 392 9.26 21.61 23.13
CA ALA A 392 9.11 20.96 21.84
C ALA A 392 8.58 19.52 21.96
N SER A 393 8.98 18.76 22.98
CA SER A 393 8.47 17.40 23.19
C SER A 393 6.98 17.37 23.54
N VAL A 394 6.44 18.43 24.15
CA VAL A 394 5.01 18.54 24.47
C VAL A 394 4.22 19.07 23.28
N THR A 395 4.76 20.05 22.55
CA THR A 395 4.07 20.69 21.42
C THR A 395 4.29 19.97 20.08
N GLY A 396 5.24 19.05 20.01
CA GLY A 396 5.69 18.39 18.78
C GLY A 396 4.63 17.50 18.14
N ASN A 397 3.91 16.72 18.96
CA ASN A 397 2.81 15.85 18.47
C ASN A 397 1.79 16.65 17.66
N VAL A 398 1.24 17.72 18.26
CA VAL A 398 0.21 18.57 17.63
C VAL A 398 0.68 19.20 16.31
N ALA A 399 1.97 19.53 16.22
CA ALA A 399 2.53 20.09 15.00
C ALA A 399 2.79 19.01 13.95
N ALA A 400 3.17 17.80 14.37
CA ALA A 400 3.43 16.67 13.49
C ALA A 400 2.14 16.16 12.86
N ASP A 401 1.07 15.98 13.64
CA ASP A 401 -0.25 15.56 13.17
C ASP A 401 -0.74 16.49 12.04
N LYS A 402 -0.84 17.79 12.31
CA LYS A 402 -1.33 18.77 11.33
C LYS A 402 -0.51 18.86 10.04
N ILE A 403 0.81 18.71 10.13
CA ILE A 403 1.69 18.78 8.97
C ILE A 403 1.63 17.45 8.20
N GLY A 404 1.51 16.32 8.90
CA GLY A 404 1.32 15.00 8.32
C GLY A 404 0.05 14.95 7.47
N ASP A 405 -1.09 15.33 8.04
CA ASP A 405 -2.39 15.32 7.37
C ASP A 405 -2.36 16.17 6.09
N GLN A 406 -1.77 17.37 6.17
CA GLN A 406 -1.71 18.31 5.03
C GLN A 406 -0.76 17.84 3.92
N LEU A 407 0.34 17.18 4.26
CA LEU A 407 1.25 16.61 3.26
C LEU A 407 0.63 15.41 2.56
N LEU A 408 -0.07 14.56 3.30
CA LEU A 408 -0.77 13.41 2.75
C LEU A 408 -1.89 13.86 1.81
N SER A 409 -2.75 14.79 2.26
CA SER A 409 -3.85 15.31 1.43
C SER A 409 -3.35 15.94 0.13
N GLN A 410 -2.22 16.66 0.17
CA GLN A 410 -1.66 17.32 -1.00
C GLN A 410 -1.01 16.34 -1.99
N GLN A 411 -0.43 15.24 -1.49
CA GLN A 411 0.13 14.19 -2.34
C GLN A 411 -1.00 13.39 -3.02
N VAL A 412 -2.04 13.03 -2.25
CA VAL A 412 -3.23 12.32 -2.76
C VAL A 412 -3.96 13.16 -3.83
N GLU A 413 -4.11 14.48 -3.63
CA GLU A 413 -4.69 15.39 -4.63
C GLU A 413 -3.85 15.49 -5.92
N THR A 414 -2.52 15.39 -5.82
CA THR A 414 -1.63 15.47 -6.99
C THR A 414 -1.71 14.21 -7.86
N ASP A 415 -1.92 13.04 -7.24
CA ASP A 415 -2.13 11.79 -7.96
C ASP A 415 -3.54 11.69 -8.58
N THR A 416 -4.59 12.23 -7.93
CA THR A 416 -5.94 12.29 -8.53
C THR A 416 -6.02 13.23 -9.73
N GLN A 417 -5.18 14.26 -9.80
CA GLN A 417 -5.13 15.17 -10.95
C GLN A 417 -4.35 14.58 -12.15
N SER A 418 -3.61 13.50 -11.94
CA SER A 418 -2.87 12.78 -12.99
C SER A 418 -3.70 11.65 -13.64
N THR A 419 -4.79 11.23 -13.01
CA THR A 419 -5.71 10.19 -13.50
C THR A 419 -7.02 10.73 -14.06
N MET A 420 -7.33 12.03 -13.90
CA MET A 420 -8.47 12.69 -14.53
C MET A 420 -8.10 13.34 -15.87
N ASP A 421 -7.68 12.55 -16.85
CA ASP A 421 -7.92 12.89 -18.26
C ASP A 421 -8.15 11.67 -19.16
N PRO A 422 -9.35 11.05 -19.13
CA PRO A 422 -9.69 10.02 -20.11
C PRO A 422 -10.03 10.57 -21.51
N PHE A 423 -10.08 11.90 -21.74
CA PHE A 423 -10.62 12.45 -23.01
C PHE A 423 -10.02 13.83 -23.40
N GLY A 424 -8.70 13.97 -23.36
CA GLY A 424 -7.97 15.21 -23.70
C GLY A 424 -7.18 15.15 -25.00
N GLY A 425 -7.82 14.87 -26.15
CA GLY A 425 -7.14 14.78 -27.45
C GLY A 425 -6.49 16.09 -27.91
N LYS A 426 -5.15 16.10 -28.05
CA LYS A 426 -4.43 17.13 -28.80
C LYS A 426 -3.30 16.56 -29.67
N GLY A 427 -3.70 16.13 -30.87
CA GLY A 427 -3.01 16.32 -32.15
C GLY A 427 -1.53 15.92 -32.28
N MET A 428 -1.30 14.70 -32.76
CA MET A 428 -0.17 14.37 -33.65
C MET A 428 -0.72 13.60 -34.84
N GLN A 429 -0.77 14.25 -36.00
CA GLN A 429 -0.95 13.61 -37.30
C GLN A 429 0.23 12.65 -37.52
N MET A 430 -0.04 11.36 -37.52
CA MET A 430 0.81 10.36 -38.16
C MET A 430 -0.08 9.53 -39.08
N GLU A 431 0.30 9.58 -40.36
CA GLU A 431 -0.36 9.02 -41.52
C GLU A 431 0.06 7.55 -41.67
N GLY A 432 -0.93 6.65 -41.78
CA GLY A 432 -0.78 5.31 -42.37
C GLY A 432 -0.45 4.17 -41.41
N GLY A 433 -1.42 3.26 -41.24
CA GLY A 433 -1.21 1.92 -40.64
C GLY A 433 -2.30 1.53 -39.66
N MET A 434 -3.33 0.83 -40.14
CA MET A 434 -4.34 0.16 -39.31
C MET A 434 -3.68 -0.98 -38.52
N GLY A 435 -3.55 -0.79 -37.21
CA GLY A 435 -3.29 -1.85 -36.23
C GLY A 435 -4.26 -1.66 -35.05
N PRO A 436 -5.03 -2.67 -34.63
CA PRO A 436 -5.88 -2.54 -33.45
C PRO A 436 -5.00 -2.59 -32.20
N GLY A 437 -4.78 -1.42 -31.60
CA GLY A 437 -4.25 -1.30 -30.24
C GLY A 437 -5.39 -1.55 -29.25
N MET A 438 -5.27 -2.60 -28.46
CA MET A 438 -6.08 -2.84 -27.27
C MET A 438 -5.12 -3.21 -26.16
N GLY A 439 -4.78 -2.22 -25.34
CA GLY A 439 -4.19 -2.38 -24.02
C GLY A 439 -5.29 -2.02 -23.03
N GLY A 440 -5.86 -3.03 -22.39
CA GLY A 440 -6.89 -2.92 -21.38
C GLY A 440 -6.93 -4.26 -20.67
N GLY A 441 -6.22 -4.35 -19.55
CA GLY A 441 -6.29 -5.49 -18.65
C GLY A 441 -7.70 -5.58 -18.11
N GLY A 442 -8.53 -6.43 -18.72
CA GLY A 442 -9.79 -6.85 -18.14
C GLY A 442 -9.50 -7.98 -17.17
N ASN A 443 -9.85 -7.79 -15.89
CA ASN A 443 -9.97 -8.89 -14.94
C ASN A 443 -10.90 -9.94 -15.57
N ALA A 444 -10.37 -11.15 -15.74
CA ALA A 444 -11.18 -12.29 -16.14
C ALA A 444 -11.77 -12.94 -14.88
N PRO A 445 -12.90 -13.65 -15.01
CA PRO A 445 -13.41 -14.51 -13.95
C PRO A 445 -12.32 -15.54 -13.61
N GLY A 446 -11.84 -15.59 -12.36
CA GLY A 446 -10.87 -16.60 -11.91
C GLY A 446 -9.57 -16.09 -11.28
N ALA A 447 -9.15 -14.86 -11.59
CA ALA A 447 -8.06 -14.24 -10.84
C ALA A 447 -8.59 -13.81 -9.45
N PRO A 448 -7.83 -13.98 -8.34
CA PRO A 448 -8.18 -13.30 -7.10
C PRO A 448 -8.40 -11.85 -7.46
N ASN A 449 -9.58 -11.34 -7.10
CA ASN A 449 -10.05 -10.04 -7.51
C ASN A 449 -8.93 -9.07 -7.18
N GLN A 450 -8.21 -8.58 -8.20
CA GLN A 450 -7.41 -7.39 -8.02
C GLN A 450 -8.48 -6.34 -7.80
N ALA A 451 -8.84 -6.14 -6.54
CA ALA A 451 -9.48 -4.94 -6.11
C ALA A 451 -8.66 -3.85 -6.80
N GLN A 452 -9.30 -3.12 -7.72
CA GLN A 452 -8.92 -1.73 -7.84
C GLN A 452 -9.06 -1.24 -6.42
N VAL A 453 -7.91 -1.20 -5.75
CA VAL A 453 -7.74 -0.52 -4.50
C VAL A 453 -8.28 0.85 -4.83
N GLU A 454 -9.51 1.14 -4.39
CA GLU A 454 -10.10 2.47 -4.34
C GLU A 454 -9.14 3.23 -3.45
N THR A 455 -8.03 3.67 -4.05
CA THR A 455 -6.77 4.12 -3.44
C THR A 455 -6.92 4.08 -1.95
N ALA A 456 -6.78 2.89 -1.32
CA ALA A 456 -7.17 2.63 0.06
C ALA A 456 -6.61 3.81 0.80
N GLN A 457 -7.51 4.72 1.14
CA GLN A 457 -7.11 6.02 1.64
C GLN A 457 -6.29 5.61 2.84
N VAL A 458 -5.00 5.95 2.84
CA VAL A 458 -4.16 5.68 4.00
C VAL A 458 -4.81 6.54 5.08
N ASP A 459 -5.77 5.95 5.77
CA ASP A 459 -6.67 6.61 6.69
C ASP A 459 -5.79 6.87 7.90
N ASP A 460 -5.26 8.08 7.90
CA ASP A 460 -4.33 8.65 8.85
C ASP A 460 -2.96 7.95 8.96
N LEU A 461 -1.91 8.69 8.58
CA LEU A 461 -0.59 8.43 9.14
C LEU A 461 -0.64 8.69 10.66
N ASP A 462 -0.58 7.65 11.49
CA ASP A 462 -0.51 7.79 12.95
C ASP A 462 0.86 8.39 13.35
N VAL A 463 0.99 9.71 13.28
CA VAL A 463 2.24 10.45 13.56
C VAL A 463 2.45 10.62 15.05
N LYS A 464 2.74 9.53 15.76
CA LYS A 464 3.14 9.60 17.18
C LYS A 464 4.63 9.84 17.35
N VAL A 465 5.00 10.87 18.12
CA VAL A 465 6.39 11.08 18.54
C VAL A 465 6.89 9.87 19.32
N THR A 466 7.90 9.20 18.77
CA THR A 466 8.52 8.04 19.42
C THR A 466 9.67 8.45 20.34
N ALA A 467 10.07 7.55 21.25
CA ALA A 467 11.26 7.75 22.08
C ALA A 467 12.55 7.86 21.23
N SER A 468 12.57 7.20 20.06
CA SER A 468 13.65 7.30 19.08
C SER A 468 13.73 8.71 18.49
N ASP A 469 12.59 9.28 18.08
CA ASP A 469 12.53 10.65 17.53
C ASP A 469 13.02 11.68 18.54
N LEU A 470 12.64 11.53 19.82
CA LEU A 470 13.10 12.43 20.89
C LEU A 470 14.61 12.29 21.13
N GLY A 471 15.15 11.08 21.02
CA GLY A 471 16.58 10.81 21.08
C GLY A 471 17.34 11.48 19.93
N MET A 472 16.87 11.31 18.69
CA MET A 472 17.44 11.95 17.50
C MET A 472 17.34 13.48 17.58
N LEU A 473 16.17 14.02 17.97
CA LEU A 473 15.98 15.45 18.20
C LEU A 473 16.97 16.00 19.22
N THR A 474 17.18 15.28 20.33
CA THR A 474 18.15 15.69 21.36
C THR A 474 19.57 15.73 20.78
N GLY A 475 19.95 14.72 20.00
CA GLY A 475 21.24 14.68 19.31
C GLY A 475 21.42 15.85 18.32
N ILE A 476 20.44 16.07 17.44
CA ILE A 476 20.44 17.15 16.46
C ILE A 476 20.43 18.52 17.17
N GLY A 477 19.59 18.70 18.17
CA GLY A 477 19.49 19.94 18.96
C GLY A 477 20.79 20.29 19.67
N LEU A 478 21.45 19.30 20.30
CA LEU A 478 22.77 19.50 20.90
C LEU A 478 23.83 19.85 19.86
N LEU A 479 23.82 19.18 18.70
CA LEU A 479 24.73 19.47 17.60
C LEU A 479 24.53 20.89 17.08
N ILE A 480 23.28 21.33 16.85
CA ILE A 480 22.93 22.70 16.46
C ILE A 480 23.45 23.68 17.51
N ALA A 481 23.16 23.45 18.80
CA ALA A 481 23.59 24.33 19.88
C ALA A 481 25.12 24.48 19.95
N ILE A 482 25.86 23.39 19.76
CA ILE A 482 27.33 23.40 19.77
C ILE A 482 27.88 24.10 18.52
N LEU A 483 27.41 23.78 17.31
CA LEU A 483 27.92 24.42 16.09
C LEU A 483 27.59 25.91 16.04
N ALA A 484 26.35 26.26 16.39
CA ALA A 484 25.89 27.65 16.46
C ALA A 484 26.64 28.48 17.50
N THR A 485 27.20 27.86 18.53
CA THR A 485 28.03 28.58 19.52
C THR A 485 29.50 28.61 19.11
N LEU A 486 30.05 27.50 18.62
CA LEU A 486 31.46 27.39 18.27
C LEU A 486 31.86 28.35 17.15
N ILE A 487 31.10 28.41 16.05
CA ILE A 487 31.45 29.22 14.87
C ILE A 487 31.57 30.72 15.23
N PRO A 488 30.57 31.36 15.87
CA PRO A 488 30.71 32.74 16.34
C PRO A 488 31.79 32.91 17.40
N SER A 489 32.00 31.92 18.27
CA SER A 489 32.97 32.02 19.36
C SER A 489 34.43 32.03 18.90
N LEU A 490 34.74 31.60 17.66
CA LEU A 490 36.05 31.83 17.04
C LEU A 490 36.40 33.33 16.95
N SER A 491 35.41 34.21 16.86
CA SER A 491 35.65 35.66 16.93
C SER A 491 36.23 36.11 18.28
N ILE A 492 35.95 35.37 19.37
CA ILE A 492 36.50 35.60 20.71
C ILE A 492 38.00 35.29 20.74
N LEU A 493 38.45 34.29 19.97
CA LEU A 493 39.87 33.96 19.88
C LEU A 493 40.71 35.10 19.31
N ARG A 494 40.11 35.92 18.43
CA ARG A 494 40.75 37.10 17.82
C ARG A 494 40.70 38.36 18.69
N LEU A 495 40.04 38.33 19.86
CA LEU A 495 39.98 39.47 20.77
C LEU A 495 41.35 39.76 21.41
N GLN A 496 41.80 41.01 21.27
CA GLN A 496 42.97 41.55 21.96
C GLN A 496 42.48 42.49 23.09
N PRO A 497 42.70 42.13 24.38
CA PRO A 497 42.17 42.89 25.51
C PRO A 497 42.59 44.36 25.48
N LYS A 498 43.85 44.63 25.11
CA LYS A 498 44.40 45.98 25.00
C LYS A 498 43.65 46.85 23.99
N ALA A 499 43.25 46.29 22.83
CA ALA A 499 42.55 47.03 21.78
C ALA A 499 41.07 47.30 22.10
N ILE A 500 40.43 46.42 22.88
CA ILE A 500 39.04 46.56 23.31
C ILE A 500 38.92 47.60 24.41
N LEU A 501 39.88 47.63 25.34
CA LEU A 501 39.89 48.57 26.47
C LEU A 501 40.37 49.97 26.08
N SER A 502 41.13 50.11 24.99
CA SER A 502 41.66 51.41 24.53
C SER A 502 40.75 52.14 23.53
N ARG A 503 39.78 51.46 22.93
CA ARG A 503 38.75 52.08 22.08
C ARG A 503 37.50 52.27 22.94
N GLN A 504 37.45 53.37 23.68
CA GLN A 504 36.19 53.90 24.19
C GLN A 504 35.59 54.76 23.09
N ASP A 505 34.73 54.16 22.29
CA ASP A 505 33.64 54.83 21.56
C ASP A 505 32.41 53.94 21.64
#